data_AF-A0A8E2EGV4-F1
#
_entry.id   AF-A0A8E2EGV4-F1
#
_cell.length_a   1.000
_cell.length_b   1.000
_cell.length_c   1.000
_cell.angle_alpha   90.00
_cell.angle_beta   90.00
_cell.angle_gamma   90.00
#
_symmetry.space_group_name_H-M   'P 1'
#
loop_
_entity.id
_entity.type
_entity.pdbx_description
1 polymer ?
#
loop_
_entity_poly.entity_id
_entity_poly.type
_entity_poly.pdbx_seq_one_letter_code
_entity_poly.pdbx_strand_id
1 'polypeptide(L)' 'TPCNRCRLRKKRCDQHLPACGSCEKARARCVGYNPVSQREVLRSYVHHLESRI' A
#
# COMPACT_ATOMS: atom_id res chain seq x y z
N THR A 1 -4.27 6.68 1.01
CA THR A 1 -4.24 6.24 2.44
C THR A 1 -2.91 5.56 2.78
N PRO A 2 -2.45 5.53 4.04
CA PRO A 2 -1.27 4.76 4.42
C PRO A 2 -1.47 3.25 4.20
N CYS A 3 -0.41 2.49 3.88
CA CYS A 3 -0.51 1.02 3.88
C CYS A 3 -0.61 0.48 5.30
N ASN A 4 -1.08 -0.76 5.43
CA ASN A 4 -1.23 -1.43 6.72
C ASN A 4 0.11 -1.48 7.51
N ARG A 5 1.23 -1.76 6.84
CA ARG A 5 2.56 -1.80 7.48
C ARG A 5 3.01 -0.45 8.03
N CYS A 6 2.92 0.62 7.23
CA CYS A 6 3.29 1.97 7.68
C CYS A 6 2.37 2.44 8.82
N ARG A 7 1.08 2.13 8.75
CA ARG A 7 0.10 2.40 9.82
C ARG A 7 0.50 1.70 11.13
N LEU A 8 0.74 0.38 11.10
CA LEU A 8 1.12 -0.41 12.28
C LEU A 8 2.45 0.06 12.89
N ARG A 9 3.42 0.45 12.04
CA ARG A 9 4.72 0.96 12.49
C ARG A 9 4.70 2.44 12.88
N LYS A 10 3.54 3.12 12.78
CA LYS A 10 3.39 4.57 12.99
C LYS A 10 4.45 5.38 12.19
N LYS A 11 4.72 4.97 10.95
CA LYS A 11 5.64 5.64 10.02
C LYS A 11 4.86 6.31 8.90
N ARG A 12 5.36 7.44 8.39
CA ARG A 12 4.80 8.10 7.20
C ARG A 12 4.88 7.16 6.00
N CYS A 13 3.76 7.00 5.30
CA CYS A 13 3.68 6.27 4.04
C CYS A 13 3.82 7.28 2.89
N ASP A 14 4.74 7.04 1.96
CA ASP A 14 4.94 7.82 0.73
C ASP A 14 3.91 7.49 -0.37
N GLN A 15 3.17 6.38 -0.20
CA GLN A 15 2.01 6.02 -1.03
C GLN A 15 2.30 5.74 -2.51
N HIS A 16 3.57 5.66 -2.90
CA HIS A 16 3.96 5.20 -4.22
C HIS A 16 3.34 3.84 -4.56
N LEU A 17 3.07 3.67 -5.86
CA LEU A 17 2.62 2.45 -6.49
C LEU A 17 3.77 1.87 -7.33
N PRO A 18 3.92 0.53 -7.43
CA PRO A 18 3.07 -0.52 -6.86
C PRO A 18 3.28 -0.78 -5.36
N ALA A 19 4.31 -0.19 -4.76
CA ALA A 19 4.58 -0.29 -3.33
C ALA A 19 5.19 1.01 -2.80
N CYS A 20 4.95 1.28 -1.52
CA CYS A 20 5.55 2.40 -0.82
C CYS A 20 7.05 2.11 -0.55
N GLY A 21 7.92 3.12 -0.57
CA GLY A 21 9.37 2.90 -0.48
C GLY A 21 9.83 2.20 0.81
N SER A 22 9.08 2.36 1.91
CA SER A 22 9.34 1.61 3.15
C SER A 22 9.02 0.11 3.04
N CYS A 23 7.99 -0.24 2.27
CA CYS A 23 7.64 -1.64 2.02
C CYS A 23 8.57 -2.27 0.99
N GLU A 24 8.97 -1.52 -0.03
CA GLU A 24 9.93 -1.97 -1.04
C GLU A 24 11.31 -2.28 -0.42
N LYS A 25 11.87 -1.36 0.38
CA LYS A 25 13.13 -1.57 1.11
C LYS A 25 13.07 -2.78 2.04
N ALA A 26 11.90 -3.04 2.62
CA ALA A 26 11.69 -4.18 3.51
C ALA A 26 11.32 -5.48 2.77
N ARG A 27 11.22 -5.46 1.43
CA ARG A 27 10.71 -6.56 0.60
C ARG A 27 9.39 -7.13 1.14
N ALA A 28 8.55 -6.27 1.69
CA ALA A 28 7.30 -6.62 2.33
C ALA A 28 6.12 -6.26 1.43
N ARG A 29 5.05 -7.07 1.52
CA ARG A 29 3.81 -6.83 0.75
C ARG A 29 3.19 -5.48 1.15
N CYS A 30 2.99 -4.60 0.17
CA CYS A 30 2.38 -3.29 0.39
C CYS A 30 0.86 -3.35 0.18
N VAL A 31 0.13 -3.44 1.29
CA VAL A 31 -1.33 -3.57 1.29
C VAL A 31 -1.97 -2.26 1.75
N GLY A 32 -2.86 -1.71 0.94
CA GLY A 32 -3.68 -0.55 1.31
C GLY A 32 -4.62 -0.89 2.46
N TYR A 33 -4.66 -0.03 3.47
CA TYR A 33 -5.58 -0.16 4.60
C TYR A 33 -6.79 0.75 4.37
N ASN A 34 -7.99 0.16 4.36
CA ASN A 34 -9.24 0.91 4.33
C ASN A 34 -10.03 0.64 5.64
N PRO A 35 -10.18 1.65 6.53
CA PRO A 35 -10.89 1.47 7.79
C PRO A 35 -12.40 1.31 7.61
N VAL A 36 -12.98 1.77 6.50
CA VAL A 36 -14.43 1.76 6.26
C VAL A 36 -14.87 0.41 5.71
N SER A 37 -14.14 -0.13 4.73
CA SER A 37 -14.52 -1.40 4.10
C SER A 37 -13.93 -2.63 4.79
N GLN A 38 -13.01 -2.44 5.73
CA GLN A 38 -12.16 -3.51 6.32
C GLN A 38 -11.50 -4.45 5.30
N ARG A 39 -11.43 -4.03 4.02
CA ARG A 39 -10.83 -4.82 2.95
C ARG A 39 -9.38 -4.40 2.77
N GLU A 40 -8.53 -5.40 2.68
CA GLU A 40 -7.12 -5.28 2.35
C GLU A 40 -6.94 -5.37 0.83
N VAL A 41 -6.50 -4.28 0.20
CA VAL A 41 -6.27 -4.25 -1.25
C VAL A 41 -4.77 -4.15 -1.54
N LEU A 42 -4.27 -5.03 -2.40
CA LEU A 42 -2.88 -4.98 -2.87
C LEU A 42 -2.63 -3.71 -3.69
N ARG A 43 -1.57 -2.97 -3.37
CA ARG A 43 -1.21 -1.78 -4.15
C ARG A 43 -0.70 -2.11 -5.55
N SER A 44 -0.06 -3.26 -5.73
CA SER A 44 0.29 -3.76 -7.05
C SER A 44 -0.94 -4.01 -7.93
N TYR A 45 -2.04 -4.45 -7.33
CA TYR A 45 -3.30 -4.63 -8.07
C TYR A 45 -3.87 -3.28 -8.52
N VAL A 46 -3.88 -2.27 -7.64
CA VAL A 46 -4.29 -0.91 -8.00
C VAL A 46 -3.43 -0.35 -9.13
N HIS A 47 -2.10 -0.46 -9.03
CA HIS A 47 -1.17 -0.05 -10.08
C HIS A 47 -1.48 -0.71 -11.43
N HIS A 48 -1.74 -2.02 -11.43
CA HIS A 48 -2.08 -2.76 -12.63
C HIS A 48 -3.40 -2.27 -13.26
N LEU A 49 -4.40 -1.96 -12.44
CA LEU A 49 -5.66 -1.38 -12.91
C LEU A 49 -5.44 0.02 -13.51
N GLU A 50 -4.66 0.88 -12.86
CA GLU A 50 -4.35 2.23 -13.36
C GLU A 50 -3.57 2.19 -14.67
N SER A 51 -2.66 1.23 -14.85
CA SER A 51 -1.87 1.09 -16.09
C SER A 51 -2.68 0.67 -17.33
N ARG A 52 -3.95 0.30 -17.15
CA ARG A 52 -4.86 -0.16 -18.22
C ARG A 52 -5.91 0.88 -18.61
N ILE A 53 -5.84 2.07 -18.04
CA ILE A 53 -6.65 3.25 -18.39
C ILE A 53 -5.86 4.07 -19.41
#